data_AF-A0A133ZHL3-F1
#
_entry.id   AF-A0A133ZHL3-F1
#
_cell.length_a   1.000
_cell.length_b   1.000
_cell.length_c   1.000
_cell.angle_alpha   90.00
_cell.angle_beta   90.00
_cell.angle_gamma   90.00
#
_symmetry.space_group_name_H-M   'P 1'
#
loop_
_entity.id
_entity.type
_entity.pdbx_description
1 polymer ?
#
loop_
_entity_poly.entity_id
_entity_poly.type
_entity_poly.pdbx_seq_one_letter_code
_entity_poly.pdbx_strand_id
1 'polypeptide(L)'
;MHVQVIDDLAGHTLVAASTMEADVRAIEGDKKAKAAKVGELVAERAKAAGIEKVVFDRSGYQYHGRVAALADAAREGGLKF
;
A
#
# COMPACT_ATOMS: atom_id res chain seq x y z
N MET A 1 -0.29 6.31 7.93
CA MET A 1 0.60 5.65 6.95
C MET A 1 -0.07 5.85 5.61
N HIS A 2 0.70 6.34 4.65
CA HIS A 2 0.24 6.67 3.32
C HIS A 2 1.09 5.85 2.34
N VAL A 3 0.45 5.34 1.30
CA VAL A 3 1.10 4.60 0.22
C VAL A 3 0.57 5.14 -1.09
N GLN A 4 1.46 5.25 -2.06
CA GLN A 4 1.15 5.73 -3.40
C GLN A 4 1.85 4.84 -4.41
N VAL A 5 1.17 4.58 -5.51
CA VAL A 5 1.75 4.03 -6.73
C VAL A 5 1.93 5.21 -7.67
N ILE A 6 3.17 5.50 -8.03
CA ILE A 6 3.56 6.67 -8.81
C ILE A 6 4.14 6.19 -10.14
N ASP A 7 3.77 6.88 -11.20
CA ASP A 7 4.48 6.81 -12.47
C ASP A 7 5.60 7.86 -12.46
N ASP A 8 6.85 7.41 -12.34
CA ASP A 8 8.03 8.29 -12.28
C ASP A 8 8.30 9.03 -13.60
N LEU A 9 7.84 8.50 -14.74
CA LEU A 9 8.02 9.14 -16.04
C LEU A 9 7.04 10.30 -16.21
N ALA A 10 5.79 10.08 -15.82
CA ALA A 10 4.73 11.09 -15.91
C ALA A 10 4.68 12.02 -14.68
N GLY A 11 5.31 11.65 -13.56
CA GLY A 11 5.22 12.37 -12.29
C GLY A 11 3.82 12.35 -11.69
N HIS A 12 3.02 11.32 -11.99
CA HIS A 12 1.62 11.23 -11.59
C HIS A 12 1.37 10.08 -10.63
N THR A 13 0.58 10.35 -9.58
CA THR A 13 0.08 9.30 -8.70
C THR A 13 -1.06 8.57 -9.41
N LEU A 14 -0.86 7.28 -9.71
CA LEU A 14 -1.86 6.44 -10.33
C LEU A 14 -2.89 5.97 -9.31
N VAL A 15 -2.42 5.57 -8.13
CA VAL A 15 -3.24 5.03 -7.04
C VAL A 15 -2.67 5.46 -5.70
N ALA A 16 -3.52 5.71 -4.72
CA ALA A 16 -3.10 5.97 -3.35
C ALA A 16 -4.01 5.24 -2.35
N ALA A 17 -3.45 4.94 -1.18
CA ALA A 17 -4.20 4.44 -0.03
C ALA A 17 -3.66 5.02 1.29
N SER A 18 -4.53 5.27 2.26
CA SER A 18 -4.13 5.83 3.55
C SER A 18 -4.92 5.29 4.74
N THR A 19 -4.26 5.25 5.90
CA THR A 19 -4.94 5.02 7.20
C THR A 19 -5.94 6.10 7.59
N MET A 20 -6.00 7.23 6.87
CA MET A 20 -7.00 8.29 7.09
C MET A 20 -8.35 8.00 6.41
N GLU A 21 -8.40 7.03 5.50
CA GLU A 21 -9.64 6.62 4.85
C GLU A 21 -10.59 5.99 5.87
N ALA A 22 -11.89 6.23 5.71
CA ALA A 22 -12.91 5.80 6.67
C ALA A 22 -12.84 4.29 6.94
N ASP A 23 -12.65 3.49 5.89
CA ASP A 23 -12.61 2.02 5.94
C ASP A 23 -11.44 1.49 6.77
N VAL A 24 -10.30 2.19 6.75
CA VAL A 24 -9.11 1.81 7.55
C VAL A 24 -9.16 2.45 8.94
N ARG A 25 -9.72 3.65 9.04
CA ARG A 25 -9.83 4.39 10.30
C ARG A 25 -10.78 3.70 11.28
N ALA A 26 -11.83 3.05 10.76
CA ALA A 26 -12.79 2.28 11.53
C ALA A 26 -12.18 1.05 12.25
N ILE A 27 -11.00 0.59 11.83
CA ILE A 27 -10.27 -0.47 12.52
C ILE A 27 -9.74 0.06 13.87
N GLU A 28 -10.12 -0.54 14.99
CA GLU A 28 -9.55 -0.22 16.31
C GLU A 28 -8.25 -1.00 16.59
N GLY A 29 -7.36 -0.45 17.41
CA GLY A 29 -6.34 -1.22 18.13
C GLY A 29 -4.96 -1.41 17.48
N ASP A 30 -4.82 -1.97 16.28
CA ASP A 30 -3.50 -2.44 15.81
C ASP A 30 -2.91 -1.66 14.62
N LYS A 31 -1.76 -1.01 14.85
CA LYS A 31 -1.02 -0.26 13.82
C LYS A 31 -0.49 -1.16 12.69
N LYS A 32 -0.28 -2.46 12.95
CA LYS A 32 0.09 -3.45 11.93
C LYS A 32 -1.11 -3.88 11.10
N ALA A 33 -2.25 -4.17 11.73
CA ALA A 33 -3.49 -4.50 11.01
C ALA A 33 -3.93 -3.37 10.08
N LYS A 34 -3.84 -2.12 10.53
CA LYS A 34 -4.09 -0.95 9.68
C LYS A 34 -3.13 -0.86 8.49
N ALA A 35 -1.86 -1.24 8.67
CA ALA A 35 -0.88 -1.22 7.59
C ALA A 35 -1.17 -2.32 6.56
N ALA A 36 -1.50 -3.54 7.03
CA ALA A 36 -1.94 -4.62 6.16
C ALA A 36 -3.17 -4.22 5.33
N LYS A 37 -4.19 -3.61 5.96
CA LYS A 37 -5.40 -3.18 5.23
C LYS A 37 -5.12 -2.13 4.16
N VAL A 38 -4.20 -1.19 4.43
CA VAL A 38 -3.75 -0.22 3.42
C VAL A 38 -3.01 -0.91 2.26
N GLY A 39 -2.21 -1.95 2.56
CA GLY A 39 -1.55 -2.78 1.54
C GLY A 39 -2.53 -3.53 0.64
N GLU A 40 -3.56 -4.13 1.22
CA GLU A 40 -4.64 -4.79 0.48
C GLU A 40 -5.38 -3.80 -0.42
N LEU A 41 -5.81 -2.65 0.13
CA LEU A 41 -6.54 -1.61 -0.62
C LEU A 41 -5.73 -1.04 -1.78
N VAL A 42 -4.42 -0.78 -1.59
CA VAL A 42 -3.58 -0.27 -2.67
C VAL A 42 -3.39 -1.32 -3.76
N ALA A 43 -3.29 -2.60 -3.40
CA ALA A 43 -3.16 -3.69 -4.36
C ALA A 43 -4.43 -3.89 -5.18
N GLU A 44 -5.60 -3.88 -4.54
CA GLU A 44 -6.88 -3.98 -5.24
C GLU A 44 -7.07 -2.81 -6.22
N ARG A 45 -6.78 -1.58 -5.79
CA ARG A 45 -6.87 -0.39 -6.63
C ARG A 45 -5.85 -0.41 -7.76
N ALA A 46 -4.62 -0.84 -7.50
CA ALA A 46 -3.59 -0.98 -8.52
C ALA A 46 -4.01 -2.01 -9.58
N LYS A 47 -4.53 -3.16 -9.15
CA LYS A 47 -5.04 -4.20 -10.05
C LYS A 47 -6.24 -3.71 -10.87
N ALA A 48 -7.16 -2.95 -10.26
CA ALA A 48 -8.28 -2.33 -10.96
C ALA A 48 -7.81 -1.28 -12.01
N ALA A 49 -6.70 -0.61 -11.75
CA ALA A 49 -6.03 0.28 -12.69
C ALA A 49 -5.15 -0.45 -13.74
N GLY A 50 -5.10 -1.79 -13.72
CA GLY A 50 -4.29 -2.60 -14.64
C GLY A 50 -2.80 -2.66 -14.29
N ILE A 51 -2.42 -2.29 -13.06
CA ILE A 51 -1.04 -2.24 -12.59
C ILE A 51 -0.74 -3.52 -11.80
N GLU A 52 0.09 -4.40 -12.36
CA GLU A 52 0.52 -5.63 -11.68
C GLU A 52 1.93 -5.56 -11.09
N LYS A 53 2.84 -4.81 -11.74
CA LYS A 53 4.26 -4.75 -11.38
C LYS A 53 4.60 -3.36 -10.90
N VAL A 54 5.19 -3.29 -9.72
CA VAL A 54 5.67 -2.04 -9.12
C VAL A 54 7.04 -2.26 -8.50
N VAL A 55 7.69 -1.18 -8.08
CA VAL A 55 8.88 -1.26 -7.24
C VAL A 55 8.49 -0.78 -5.85
N PHE A 56 8.84 -1.55 -4.82
CA PHE A 56 8.54 -1.17 -3.45
C PHE A 56 9.59 -0.19 -2.92
N ASP A 57 9.25 1.09 -2.92
CA ASP A 57 10.03 2.10 -2.23
C ASP A 57 9.70 2.14 -0.73
N ARG A 58 10.75 2.02 0.08
CA ARG A 58 10.67 2.11 1.55
C ARG A 58 10.88 3.52 2.06
N SER A 59 11.25 4.47 1.20
CA SER A 59 11.49 5.89 1.53
C SER A 59 12.38 6.08 2.77
N GLY A 60 13.38 5.22 2.94
CA GLY A 60 14.33 5.24 4.07
C GLY A 60 13.88 4.49 5.35
N TYR A 61 12.67 3.96 5.40
CA TYR A 61 12.21 3.14 6.54
C TYR A 61 12.79 1.73 6.51
N GLN A 62 13.03 1.16 7.71
CA GLN A 62 13.40 -0.24 7.83
C GLN A 62 12.25 -1.14 7.37
N TYR A 63 12.58 -2.22 6.65
CA TYR A 63 11.60 -3.26 6.31
C TYR A 63 11.30 -4.10 7.55
N HIS A 64 10.44 -3.57 8.41
CA HIS A 64 10.03 -4.20 9.64
C HIS A 64 8.64 -3.69 10.06
N GLY A 65 8.01 -4.44 10.97
CA GLY A 65 6.77 -4.03 11.62
C GLY A 65 5.66 -3.70 10.62
N ARG A 66 5.34 -2.40 10.50
CA ARG A 66 4.25 -1.90 9.65
C ARG A 66 4.61 -1.90 8.16
N VAL A 67 5.87 -1.65 7.82
CA VAL A 67 6.34 -1.63 6.43
C VAL A 67 6.31 -3.03 5.84
N ALA A 68 6.78 -4.03 6.62
CA ALA A 68 6.69 -5.44 6.25
C ALA A 68 5.23 -5.89 6.12
N ALA A 69 4.39 -5.63 7.13
CA ALA A 69 2.96 -5.99 7.08
C ALA A 69 2.22 -5.39 5.88
N LEU A 70 2.56 -4.16 5.48
CA LEU A 70 1.99 -3.55 4.29
C LEU A 70 2.47 -4.21 3.00
N ALA A 71 3.77 -4.49 2.90
CA ALA A 71 4.36 -5.13 1.73
C ALA A 71 3.80 -6.54 1.52
N ASP A 72 3.68 -7.30 2.60
CA ASP A 72 3.14 -8.66 2.57
C ASP A 72 1.66 -8.64 2.11
N ALA A 73 0.84 -7.75 2.68
CA ALA A 73 -0.57 -7.61 2.27
C ALA A 73 -0.72 -7.11 0.82
N ALA A 74 0.15 -6.23 0.35
CA ALA A 74 0.13 -5.78 -1.04
C ALA A 74 0.50 -6.91 -2.02
N ARG A 75 1.45 -7.79 -1.64
CA ARG A 75 1.79 -8.99 -2.42
C ARG A 75 0.65 -9.99 -2.46
N GLU A 76 -0.01 -10.23 -1.33
CA GLU A 76 -1.20 -11.09 -1.26
C GLU A 76 -2.35 -10.54 -2.13
N GLY A 77 -2.48 -9.21 -2.22
CA GLY A 77 -3.41 -8.54 -3.13
C GLY A 77 -3.04 -8.63 -4.62
N GLY A 78 -1.91 -9.25 -4.95
CA GLY A 78 -1.50 -9.56 -6.33
C GLY A 78 -0.53 -8.57 -6.96
N LEU A 79 -0.05 -7.56 -6.22
CA LEU A 79 1.06 -6.73 -6.68
C LEU A 79 2.37 -7.53 -6.67
N LYS A 80 3.14 -7.40 -7.74
CA LYS A 80 4.43 -8.08 -7.93
C LYS A 80 5.57 -7.06 -7.74
N PHE A 81 6.35 -7.24 -6.67
CA PHE A 81 7.53 -6.46 -6.31
C PHE A 81 8.43 -7.17 -5.28
#